data_AF-A0A3B0T4G1-F1
#
_entry.id   AF-A0A3B0T4G1-F1
#
_cell.length_a   1.000
_cell.length_b   1.000
_cell.length_c   1.000
_cell.angle_alpha   90.00
_cell.angle_beta   90.00
_cell.angle_gamma   90.00
#
_symmetry.space_group_name_H-M   'P 1'
#
loop_
_entity.id
_entity.type
_entity.pdbx_description
1 polymer ?
#
loop_
_entity_poly.entity_id
_entity_poly.type
_entity_poly.pdbx_seq_one_letter_code
_entity_poly.pdbx_strand_id
1 'polypeptide(L)'
;SDVVIASGEIGFPLADDIDLLIVLSGEAYSRYEPELSSEGRLVVDSRCAPSDLNGDARQFAIVDTARAISGSQVVTGVVALGVIQALEDVVEADALREAVAARVPPKHREMNLEALQAGRELVGGGKA
;
A
#
# COMPACT_ATOMS: atom_id res chain seq x y z
N SER A 1 10.94 -3.37 1.32
CA SER A 1 10.87 -3.58 -0.14
C SER A 1 10.58 -2.22 -0.66
N ASP A 2 11.49 -1.71 -1.46
CA ASP A 2 11.57 -0.27 -1.65
C ASP A 2 11.43 0.00 -3.14
N VAL A 3 10.76 1.10 -3.48
CA VAL A 3 10.45 1.47 -4.85
C VAL A 3 10.84 2.92 -5.03
N VAL A 4 11.81 3.16 -5.90
CA VAL A 4 12.20 4.51 -6.34
C VAL A 4 11.58 4.76 -7.71
N ILE A 5 10.86 5.87 -7.86
CA ILE A 5 10.15 6.23 -9.08
C ILE A 5 10.41 7.70 -9.42
N ALA A 6 10.67 7.97 -10.69
CA ALA A 6 10.92 9.32 -11.19
C ALA A 6 10.40 9.46 -12.62
N SER A 7 10.06 10.69 -13.02
CA SER A 7 9.76 11.04 -14.42
C SER A 7 11.03 11.18 -15.27
N GLY A 8 12.19 11.28 -14.63
CA GLY A 8 13.51 11.34 -15.26
C GLY A 8 14.38 10.12 -14.94
N GLU A 9 15.68 10.24 -15.17
CA GLU A 9 16.65 9.19 -14.87
C GLU A 9 16.83 8.98 -13.36
N ILE A 10 16.84 7.73 -12.92
CA ILE A 10 17.14 7.35 -11.54
C ILE A 10 18.67 7.20 -11.42
N GLY A 11 19.32 8.18 -10.79
CA GLY A 11 20.78 8.20 -10.61
C GLY A 11 21.28 7.24 -9.52
N PHE A 12 20.43 6.89 -8.55
CA PHE A 12 20.77 5.96 -7.46
C PHE A 12 19.53 5.15 -7.04
N PRO A 13 19.60 3.81 -6.97
CA PRO A 13 18.43 2.96 -6.74
C PRO A 13 18.16 2.66 -5.26
N LEU A 14 18.85 3.34 -4.33
CA LEU A 14 18.58 3.21 -2.90
C LEU A 14 17.41 4.12 -2.53
N ALA A 15 16.47 3.61 -1.74
CA ALA A 15 15.45 4.44 -1.14
C ALA A 15 16.01 5.04 0.16
N ASP A 16 16.34 6.32 0.12
CA ASP A 16 16.55 7.18 1.27
C ASP A 16 15.43 8.23 1.32
N ASP A 17 15.26 8.90 2.47
CA ASP A 17 14.28 9.99 2.65
C ASP A 17 12.85 9.59 2.19
N ILE A 18 12.28 8.56 2.80
CA ILE A 18 11.07 7.88 2.30
C ILE A 18 9.85 8.83 2.28
N ASP A 19 9.23 9.01 1.12
CA ASP A 19 8.01 9.82 0.95
C ASP A 19 6.73 9.12 1.45
N LEU A 20 6.69 7.79 1.36
CA LEU A 20 5.55 6.97 1.77
C LEU A 20 6.05 5.65 2.36
N LEU A 21 5.67 5.38 3.61
CA LEU A 21 5.94 4.12 4.29
C LEU A 21 4.62 3.39 4.58
N ILE A 22 4.50 2.16 4.11
CA ILE A 22 3.40 1.25 4.45
C ILE A 22 3.89 0.11 5.33
N VAL A 23 3.28 -0.05 6.51
CA VAL A 23 3.64 -1.11 7.45
C VAL A 23 2.44 -1.96 7.84
N LEU A 24 2.65 -3.28 7.78
CA LEU A 24 1.59 -4.29 7.95
C LEU A 24 1.78 -5.16 9.20
N SER A 25 2.82 -4.85 9.99
CA SER A 25 3.12 -5.47 11.27
C SER A 25 3.78 -4.47 12.21
N GLY A 26 3.68 -4.71 13.52
CA GLY A 26 4.31 -3.84 14.52
C GLY A 26 5.84 -3.90 14.47
N GLU A 27 6.41 -5.05 14.11
CA GLU A 27 7.87 -5.19 13.91
C GLU A 27 8.35 -4.31 12.75
N ALA A 28 7.60 -4.26 11.64
CA ALA A 28 7.93 -3.39 10.51
C ALA A 28 7.80 -1.91 10.89
N TYR A 29 6.76 -1.54 11.65
CA TYR A 29 6.61 -0.18 12.17
C TYR A 29 7.84 0.25 12.97
N SER A 30 8.20 -0.50 14.02
CA SER A 30 9.32 -0.14 14.90
C SER A 30 10.66 -0.10 14.19
N ARG A 31 10.82 -0.85 13.09
CA ARG A 31 12.06 -0.94 12.34
C ARG A 31 12.21 0.18 11.30
N TYR A 32 11.14 0.53 10.60
CA TYR A 32 11.22 1.38 9.40
C TYR A 32 10.62 2.77 9.58
N GLU A 33 9.80 3.02 10.61
CA GLU A 33 9.29 4.37 10.90
C GLU A 33 10.42 5.41 11.06
N PRO A 34 11.58 5.10 11.68
CA PRO A 34 12.69 6.05 11.76
C PRO A 34 13.34 6.40 10.41
N GLU A 35 13.07 5.65 9.34
CA GLU A 35 13.55 5.92 7.98
C GLU A 35 12.58 6.80 7.18
N LEU A 36 11.38 7.06 7.72
CA LEU A 36 10.39 7.95 7.11
C LEU A 36 10.88 9.41 7.14
N SER A 37 10.74 10.11 6.02
CA SER A 37 11.05 11.54 5.95
C SER A 37 10.11 12.36 6.86
N SER A 38 10.52 13.57 7.24
CA SER A 38 9.70 14.43 8.12
C SER A 38 8.37 14.85 7.49
N GLU A 39 8.31 14.92 6.15
CA GLU A 39 7.11 15.22 5.37
C GLU A 39 6.44 13.95 4.81
N GLY A 40 6.99 12.78 5.15
CA GLY A 40 6.58 11.50 4.62
C GLY A 40 5.23 11.06 5.18
N ARG A 41 4.47 10.34 4.36
CA ARG A 41 3.20 9.74 4.76
C ARG A 41 3.41 8.37 5.36
N LEU A 42 2.87 8.15 6.56
CA LEU A 42 2.82 6.84 7.17
C LEU A 42 1.46 6.17 6.92
N VAL A 43 1.47 4.93 6.45
CA VAL A 43 0.30 4.07 6.32
C VAL A 43 0.49 2.82 7.17
N VAL A 44 -0.49 2.53 8.03
CA VAL A 44 -0.40 1.45 9.02
C VAL A 44 -1.60 0.51 8.88
N ASP A 45 -1.35 -0.79 8.88
CA ASP A 45 -2.44 -1.76 8.98
C ASP A 45 -3.12 -1.65 10.34
N SER A 46 -4.46 -1.70 10.34
CA SER A 46 -5.24 -1.42 11.54
C SER A 46 -4.97 -2.37 12.70
N ARG A 47 -4.48 -3.58 12.42
CA ARG A 47 -4.16 -4.59 13.44
C ARG A 47 -2.83 -4.36 14.16
N CYS A 48 -1.97 -3.49 13.63
CA CYS A 48 -0.67 -3.20 14.22
C CYS A 48 -0.41 -1.70 14.43
N ALA A 49 -1.45 -0.88 14.30
CA ALA A 49 -1.37 0.53 14.61
C ALA A 49 -1.01 0.73 16.10
N PRO A 50 0.06 1.48 16.43
CA PRO A 50 0.30 1.91 17.79
C PRO A 50 -0.85 2.78 18.31
N SER A 51 -0.98 2.87 19.64
CA SER A 51 -2.02 3.67 20.30
C SER A 51 -1.90 5.16 20.01
N ASP A 52 -0.66 5.64 19.85
CA ASP A 52 -0.35 7.02 19.52
C ASP A 52 0.32 7.04 18.15
N LEU A 53 -0.43 7.47 17.15
CA LEU A 53 0.06 7.74 15.81
C LEU A 53 0.37 9.24 15.68
N ASN A 54 1.49 9.57 15.05
CA ASN A 54 1.80 10.95 14.68
C ASN A 54 0.72 11.47 13.70
N GLY A 55 0.44 12.77 13.73
CA GLY A 55 -0.81 13.36 13.21
C GLY A 55 -1.22 12.99 11.78
N ASP A 56 -0.26 12.76 10.88
CA ASP A 56 -0.54 12.49 9.45
C ASP A 56 -0.60 11.01 9.08
N ALA A 57 -0.42 10.11 10.04
CA ALA A 57 -0.50 8.67 9.80
C ALA A 57 -1.93 8.23 9.45
N ARG A 58 -2.07 7.39 8.43
CA ARG A 58 -3.35 6.82 8.00
C ARG A 58 -3.43 5.34 8.35
N GLN A 59 -4.55 4.93 8.92
CA GLN A 59 -4.79 3.55 9.32
C GLN A 59 -5.81 2.91 8.37
N PHE A 60 -5.48 1.74 7.82
CA PHE A 60 -6.39 0.98 6.94
C PHE A 60 -6.43 -0.50 7.31
N ALA A 61 -7.57 -1.16 7.10
CA ALA A 61 -7.75 -2.58 7.39
C ALA A 61 -7.21 -3.50 6.26
N ILE A 62 -5.99 -3.24 5.78
CA ILE A 62 -5.42 -3.85 4.57
C ILE A 62 -5.45 -5.38 4.63
N VAL A 63 -4.97 -5.94 5.73
CA VAL A 63 -4.79 -7.39 5.84
C VAL A 63 -6.10 -8.09 6.12
N ASP A 64 -7.03 -7.46 6.85
CA ASP A 64 -8.36 -8.03 7.04
C ASP A 64 -9.19 -7.97 5.74
N THR A 65 -9.04 -6.90 4.93
CA THR A 65 -9.58 -6.86 3.56
C THR A 65 -9.03 -7.98 2.70
N ALA A 66 -7.72 -8.25 2.75
CA ALA A 66 -7.12 -9.36 2.01
C ALA A 66 -7.66 -10.74 2.44
N ARG A 67 -7.90 -10.92 3.75
CA ARG A 67 -8.50 -12.13 4.32
C ARG A 67 -9.95 -12.30 3.91
N ALA A 68 -10.73 -11.23 3.87
CA ALA A 68 -12.13 -11.27 3.45
C ALA A 68 -12.26 -11.74 1.99
N ILE A 69 -11.34 -11.31 1.12
CA ILE A 69 -11.38 -11.62 -0.32
C ILE A 69 -10.84 -13.03 -0.61
N SER A 70 -9.68 -13.37 -0.05
CA SER A 70 -8.93 -14.58 -0.45
C SER A 70 -8.98 -15.72 0.57
N GLY A 71 -9.63 -15.51 1.72
CA GLY A 71 -9.57 -16.41 2.88
C GLY A 71 -8.19 -16.48 3.55
N SER A 72 -7.21 -15.69 3.10
CA SER A 72 -5.83 -15.71 3.59
C SER A 72 -5.14 -14.35 3.37
N GLN A 73 -3.83 -14.27 3.58
CA GLN A 73 -3.06 -13.02 3.40
C GLN A 73 -2.40 -12.92 2.01
N VAL A 74 -2.72 -13.82 1.07
CA VAL A 74 -1.99 -13.93 -0.21
C VAL A 74 -2.13 -12.71 -1.11
N VAL A 75 -3.24 -11.95 -0.99
CA VAL A 75 -3.47 -10.70 -1.77
C VAL A 75 -3.17 -9.43 -0.98
N THR A 76 -2.57 -9.53 0.21
CA THR A 76 -2.24 -8.37 1.07
C THR A 76 -1.47 -7.29 0.33
N GLY A 77 -0.43 -7.69 -0.42
CA GLY A 77 0.38 -6.74 -1.19
C GLY A 77 -0.43 -6.02 -2.29
N VAL A 78 -1.45 -6.69 -2.84
CA VAL A 78 -2.29 -6.11 -3.89
C VAL A 78 -3.33 -5.14 -3.32
N VAL A 79 -3.88 -5.44 -2.13
CA VAL A 79 -4.70 -4.48 -1.38
C VAL A 79 -3.86 -3.24 -1.02
N ALA A 80 -2.63 -3.44 -0.54
CA ALA A 80 -1.71 -2.35 -0.22
C ALA A 80 -1.39 -1.49 -1.46
N LEU A 81 -1.17 -2.10 -2.64
CA LEU A 81 -1.01 -1.35 -3.89
C LEU A 81 -2.24 -0.50 -4.24
N GLY A 82 -3.44 -1.01 -3.98
CA GLY A 82 -4.68 -0.24 -4.18
C GLY A 82 -4.76 0.97 -3.25
N VAL A 83 -4.36 0.81 -1.99
CA VAL A 83 -4.24 1.93 -1.03
C VAL A 83 -3.21 2.94 -1.51
N ILE A 84 -2.00 2.49 -1.88
CA ILE A 84 -0.92 3.36 -2.38
C ILE A 84 -1.42 4.16 -3.58
N GLN A 85 -2.01 3.52 -4.59
CA GLN A 85 -2.50 4.22 -5.79
C GLN A 85 -3.58 5.25 -5.49
N ALA A 86 -4.44 5.00 -4.50
CA ALA A 86 -5.49 5.94 -4.15
C ALA A 86 -4.99 7.12 -3.28
N LEU A 87 -3.85 6.96 -2.60
CA LEU A 87 -3.17 8.02 -1.84
C LEU A 87 -2.22 8.83 -2.73
N GLU A 88 -1.51 8.11 -3.58
CA GLU A 88 -0.43 8.58 -4.44
C GLU A 88 -0.89 8.54 -5.89
N ASP A 89 -1.13 9.71 -6.48
CA ASP A 89 -1.44 9.85 -7.90
C ASP A 89 -0.19 9.72 -8.77
N VAL A 90 0.69 8.77 -8.43
CA VAL A 90 1.97 8.51 -9.10
C VAL A 90 1.79 7.62 -10.33
N VAL A 91 0.75 6.77 -10.31
CA VAL A 91 0.38 5.91 -11.45
C VAL A 91 -1.13 5.92 -11.66
N GLU A 92 -1.53 5.97 -12.94
CA GLU A 92 -2.92 5.88 -13.34
C GLU A 92 -3.55 4.55 -12.88
N ALA A 93 -4.79 4.63 -12.39
CA ALA A 93 -5.50 3.46 -11.84
C ALA A 93 -5.63 2.32 -12.86
N ASP A 94 -5.92 2.65 -14.12
CA ASP A 94 -6.06 1.67 -15.18
C ASP A 94 -4.72 1.02 -15.55
N ALA A 95 -3.63 1.79 -15.56
CA ALA A 95 -2.29 1.27 -15.83
C ALA A 95 -1.87 0.27 -14.74
N LEU A 96 -2.15 0.57 -13.47
CA LEU A 96 -1.87 -0.35 -12.37
C LEU A 96 -2.74 -1.62 -12.46
N ARG A 97 -4.03 -1.47 -12.79
CA ARG A 97 -4.97 -2.59 -12.99
C ARG A 97 -4.47 -3.56 -14.06
N GLU A 98 -4.01 -3.02 -15.20
CA GLU A 98 -3.44 -3.81 -16.29
C GLU A 98 -2.14 -4.51 -15.89
N ALA A 99 -1.24 -3.81 -15.19
CA ALA A 99 0.01 -4.38 -14.70
C ALA A 99 -0.21 -5.55 -13.72
N VAL A 100 -1.18 -5.42 -12.81
CA VAL A 100 -1.57 -6.50 -11.89
C VAL A 100 -2.12 -7.69 -12.68
N ALA A 101 -3.06 -7.46 -13.61
CA ALA A 101 -3.66 -8.53 -14.43
C ALA A 101 -2.63 -9.30 -15.28
N ALA A 102 -1.59 -8.61 -15.75
CA ALA A 102 -0.51 -9.20 -16.55
C ALA A 102 0.45 -10.05 -15.71
N ARG A 103 0.70 -9.70 -14.45
CA ARG A 103 1.66 -10.38 -13.57
C ARG A 103 1.08 -11.58 -12.81
N VAL A 104 -0.24 -11.64 -12.63
CA VAL A 104 -0.88 -12.74 -11.88
C VAL A 104 -1.36 -13.87 -12.81
N PRO A 105 -1.33 -15.15 -12.37
CA PRO A 105 -1.86 -16.26 -13.15
C PRO A 105 -3.34 -16.05 -13.52
N PRO A 106 -3.80 -16.50 -14.71
CA PRO A 106 -5.18 -16.28 -15.16
C PRO A 106 -6.25 -16.67 -14.14
N LYS A 107 -6.06 -17.82 -13.46
CA LYS A 107 -6.97 -18.33 -12.41
C LYS A 107 -7.07 -17.45 -11.15
N HIS A 108 -6.17 -16.49 -10.97
CA HIS A 108 -6.12 -15.59 -9.82
C HIS A 108 -6.40 -14.13 -10.19
N ARG A 109 -6.65 -13.84 -11.47
CA ARG A 109 -6.85 -12.46 -11.95
C ARG A 109 -8.02 -11.77 -11.27
N GLU A 110 -9.19 -12.39 -11.27
CA GLU A 110 -10.40 -11.80 -10.68
C GLU A 110 -10.19 -11.43 -9.21
N MET A 111 -9.73 -12.37 -8.39
CA MET A 111 -9.42 -12.16 -6.97
C MET A 111 -8.38 -11.05 -6.74
N ASN A 112 -7.33 -10.95 -7.58
CA ASN A 112 -6.32 -9.90 -7.42
C ASN A 112 -6.84 -8.53 -7.87
N LEU A 113 -7.67 -8.47 -8.91
CA LEU A 113 -8.31 -7.22 -9.34
C LEU A 113 -9.34 -6.74 -8.32
N GLU A 114 -10.09 -7.65 -7.71
CA GLU A 114 -10.97 -7.37 -6.57
C GLU A 114 -10.16 -6.82 -5.38
N ALA A 115 -9.03 -7.47 -5.04
CA ALA A 115 -8.14 -6.99 -3.97
C ALA A 115 -7.58 -5.58 -4.24
N LEU A 116 -7.17 -5.30 -5.49
CA LEU A 116 -6.69 -3.99 -5.88
C LEU A 116 -7.78 -2.93 -5.71
N GLN A 117 -9.00 -3.23 -6.17
CA GLN A 117 -10.14 -2.33 -6.07
C GLN A 117 -10.54 -2.10 -4.60
N ALA A 118 -10.61 -3.15 -3.78
CA ALA A 118 -10.92 -3.03 -2.36
C ALA A 118 -9.88 -2.16 -1.62
N GLY A 119 -8.60 -2.25 -1.99
CA GLY A 119 -7.56 -1.36 -1.48
C GLY A 119 -7.83 0.11 -1.79
N ARG A 120 -8.24 0.43 -3.02
CA ARG A 120 -8.61 1.80 -3.41
C ARG A 120 -9.84 2.31 -2.66
N GLU A 121 -10.81 1.44 -2.44
CA GLU A 121 -12.05 1.76 -1.71
C GLU A 121 -11.82 2.02 -0.22
N LEU A 122 -10.76 1.47 0.40
CA LEU A 122 -10.40 1.83 1.77
C LEU A 122 -10.05 3.32 1.91
N VAL A 123 -9.55 3.95 0.85
CA VAL A 123 -9.24 5.39 0.82
C VAL A 123 -10.47 6.18 0.38
N GLY A 124 -11.17 5.74 -0.68
CA GLY A 124 -12.33 6.44 -1.25
C GLY A 124 -13.64 6.30 -0.45
N GLY A 125 -13.73 5.28 0.42
CA GLY A 125 -14.84 5.00 1.32
C GLY A 125 -14.86 5.87 2.58
N GLY A 126 -13.87 6.75 2.76
CA GLY A 126 -13.92 7.88 3.67
C GLY A 126 -14.85 8.97 3.15
N LYS A 127 -16.16 8.69 3.10
CA LYS A 127 -17.21 9.71 2.93
C LYS A 127 -18.29 9.54 3.99
N ALA A 128 -18.10 10.25 5.11
CA ALA A 128 -19.07 11.07 5.86
C ALA A 128 -18.63 11.21 7.31
#